data_AF-A0A0D0A804-F1
#
_entry.id   AF-A0A0D0A804-F1
#
_cell.length_a   1.000
_cell.length_b   1.000
_cell.length_c   1.000
_cell.angle_alpha   90.00
_cell.angle_beta   90.00
_cell.angle_gamma   90.00
#
_symmetry.space_group_name_H-M   'P 1'
#
loop_
_entity.id
_entity.type
_entity.pdbx_description
1 polymer ?
#
loop_
_entity_poly.entity_id
_entity_poly.type
_entity_poly.pdbx_seq_one_letter_code
_entity_poly.pdbx_strand_id
1 'polypeptide(L)'
;MRPLDPATYCDPDPRDEARNARHLSKYIFPLQYRLSNVFTSQSPTKENYKQPDFTDRERDIQLLGTCKTPKRLKDVVVLLEKMIWRHGKCHYKLLRDKTCPSKVSSLNDLMH
;
A
#
# COMPACT_ATOMS: atom_id res chain seq x y z
N MET A 1 -2.28 8.33 -6.95
CA MET A 1 -0.87 8.50 -7.37
C MET A 1 -0.86 8.99 -8.81
N ARG A 2 -0.17 10.09 -9.13
CA ARG A 2 0.02 10.52 -10.51
C ARG A 2 0.97 9.54 -11.21
N PRO A 3 0.70 9.12 -12.46
CA PRO A 3 1.66 8.37 -13.26
C PRO A 3 2.98 9.14 -13.32
N LEU A 4 4.11 8.45 -13.17
CA LEU A 4 5.42 9.04 -13.35
C LEU A 4 5.61 9.37 -14.84
N ASP A 5 5.71 10.65 -15.17
CA ASP A 5 6.06 11.09 -16.52
C ASP A 5 7.54 10.73 -16.78
N PRO A 6 7.84 9.92 -17.82
CA PRO A 6 9.21 9.53 -18.17
C PRO A 6 10.15 10.72 -18.36
N ALA A 7 9.65 11.88 -18.79
CA ALA A 7 10.46 13.07 -19.06
C ALA A 7 10.90 13.81 -17.78
N THR A 8 10.30 13.50 -16.62
CA THR A 8 10.58 14.17 -15.33
C THR A 8 11.03 13.19 -14.24
N TYR A 9 11.30 11.93 -14.61
CA TYR A 9 11.66 10.90 -13.66
C TYR A 9 13.12 11.04 -13.20
N CYS A 10 13.30 11.47 -11.96
CA CYS A 10 14.56 11.30 -11.23
C CYS A 10 14.54 9.99 -10.46
N ASP A 11 15.65 9.25 -10.48
CA ASP A 11 15.82 8.07 -9.64
C ASP A 11 15.66 8.48 -8.16
N PRO A 12 14.90 7.72 -7.35
CA PRO A 12 14.72 8.04 -5.94
C PRO A 12 16.04 7.86 -5.17
N ASP A 13 16.23 8.64 -4.11
CA ASP A 13 17.35 8.41 -3.19
C ASP A 13 17.22 7.00 -2.58
N PRO A 14 18.25 6.13 -2.65
CA PRO A 14 18.23 4.80 -2.04
C PRO A 14 17.84 4.78 -0.56
N ARG A 15 18.16 5.85 0.19
CA ARG A 15 17.76 5.99 1.60
C ARG A 15 16.25 6.11 1.76
N ASP A 16 15.62 6.82 0.85
CA ASP A 16 14.18 7.04 0.82
C ASP A 16 13.44 5.79 0.36
N GLU A 17 13.98 5.06 -0.62
CA GLU A 17 13.45 3.75 -1.03
C GLU A 17 13.45 2.77 0.14
N ALA A 18 14.60 2.66 0.82
CA ALA A 18 14.73 1.79 1.98
C ALA A 18 13.80 2.23 3.13
N ARG A 19 13.60 3.55 3.32
CA ARG A 19 12.63 4.09 4.30
C ARG A 19 11.20 3.69 3.93
N ASN A 20 10.81 3.86 2.68
CA ASN A 20 9.48 3.52 2.18
C ASN A 20 9.21 2.02 2.27
N ALA A 21 10.20 1.17 1.95
CA ALA A 21 10.09 -0.27 2.10
C ALA A 21 9.90 -0.70 3.56
N ARG A 22 10.64 -0.10 4.50
CA ARG A 22 10.45 -0.30 5.95
C ARG A 22 9.15 0.30 6.49
N HIS A 23 8.55 1.27 5.80
CA HIS A 23 7.23 1.79 6.14
C HIS A 23 6.15 0.81 5.71
N LEU A 24 6.21 0.38 4.44
CA LEU A 24 5.31 -0.60 3.86
C LEU A 24 5.33 -1.94 4.59
N SER A 25 6.48 -2.37 5.09
CA SER A 25 6.57 -3.60 5.88
C SER A 25 5.72 -3.56 7.16
N LYS A 26 5.47 -2.37 7.74
CA LYS A 26 4.60 -2.21 8.92
C LYS A 26 3.12 -2.33 8.57
N TYR A 27 2.74 -1.97 7.33
CA TYR A 27 1.39 -2.20 6.80
C TYR A 27 1.14 -3.69 6.55
N ILE A 28 2.09 -4.38 5.91
CA ILE A 28 1.91 -5.78 5.47
C ILE A 28 2.14 -6.77 6.62
N PHE A 29 3.08 -6.49 7.52
CA PHE A 29 3.47 -7.39 8.61
C PHE A 29 3.27 -6.77 10.01
N PRO A 30 2.06 -6.26 10.32
CA PRO A 30 1.80 -5.51 11.56
C PRO A 30 2.25 -6.24 12.82
N LEU A 31 1.98 -7.55 12.90
CA LEU A 31 2.29 -8.37 14.06
C LEU A 31 3.79 -8.48 14.34
N GLN A 32 4.64 -8.48 13.31
CA GLN A 32 6.09 -8.52 13.52
C GLN A 32 6.62 -7.24 14.16
N TYR A 33 5.87 -6.14 14.04
CA TYR A 33 6.12 -4.85 14.69
C TYR A 33 5.29 -4.65 15.96
N ARG A 34 4.57 -5.67 16.42
CA ARG A 34 3.64 -5.61 17.57
C ARG A 34 2.51 -4.58 17.40
N LEU A 35 2.15 -4.26 16.15
CA LEU A 35 0.98 -3.46 15.86
C LEU A 35 -0.27 -4.36 15.85
N SER A 36 -1.40 -3.83 16.31
CA SER A 36 -2.68 -4.54 16.38
C SER A 36 -3.23 -4.88 14.99
N ASN A 37 -3.92 -6.01 14.87
CA ASN A 37 -4.68 -6.35 13.67
C ASN A 37 -6.05 -6.93 14.04
N VAL A 38 -6.83 -7.28 13.02
CA VAL A 38 -8.16 -7.89 13.15
C VAL A 38 -8.18 -9.18 13.99
N PHE A 39 -7.08 -9.92 14.03
CA PHE A 39 -6.98 -11.18 14.77
C PHE A 39 -6.52 -10.98 16.22
N THR A 40 -5.90 -9.85 16.55
CA THR A 40 -5.40 -9.55 17.89
C THR A 40 -6.24 -8.52 18.64
N SER A 41 -7.12 -7.78 17.95
CA SER A 41 -8.05 -6.88 18.63
C SER A 41 -9.08 -7.69 19.40
N GLN A 42 -8.89 -7.81 20.71
CA GLN A 42 -9.91 -8.40 21.57
C GLN A 42 -11.14 -7.48 21.56
N SER A 43 -12.27 -7.99 21.07
CA SER A 43 -13.55 -7.32 21.20
C SER A 43 -14.03 -7.49 22.65
N PRO A 44 -14.36 -6.41 23.40
CA PRO A 44 -15.10 -6.58 24.62
C PRO A 44 -16.44 -7.27 24.31
N THR A 45 -16.85 -8.20 25.18
CA THR A 45 -18.05 -9.05 25.10
C THR A 45 -19.36 -8.27 25.23
N LYS A 46 -19.51 -7.15 24.51
CA LYS A 46 -20.65 -6.24 24.63
C LYS A 46 -21.22 -5.87 23.27
N GLU A 47 -22.53 -5.70 23.25
CA GLU A 47 -23.44 -5.45 22.11
C GLU A 47 -23.08 -4.22 21.23
N ASN A 48 -22.04 -3.45 21.57
CA ASN A 48 -21.62 -2.23 20.86
C ASN A 48 -20.21 -2.31 20.28
N TYR A 49 -19.70 -3.50 19.97
CA TYR A 49 -18.38 -3.64 19.35
C TYR A 49 -18.40 -3.05 17.94
N LYS A 50 -17.64 -1.95 17.75
CA LYS A 50 -17.29 -1.43 16.44
C LYS A 50 -15.93 -2.00 16.05
N GLN A 51 -15.88 -2.82 15.01
CA GLN A 51 -14.63 -3.36 14.49
C GLN A 51 -13.70 -2.21 14.09
N PRO A 52 -12.44 -2.20 14.55
CA PRO A 52 -11.46 -1.21 14.12
C PRO A 52 -11.21 -1.31 12.63
N ASP A 53 -11.06 -0.15 11.97
CA ASP A 53 -10.59 -0.09 10.59
C ASP A 53 -9.07 -0.30 10.58
N PHE A 54 -8.62 -1.35 9.91
CA PHE A 54 -7.20 -1.69 9.74
C PHE A 54 -6.70 -1.36 8.33
N THR A 55 -7.49 -0.66 7.51
CA THR A 55 -7.11 -0.26 6.15
C THR A 55 -6.09 0.86 6.17
N ASP A 56 -6.32 1.89 7.00
CA ASP A 56 -5.35 2.94 7.29
C ASP A 56 -4.68 2.67 8.64
N ARG A 57 -3.35 2.61 8.63
CA ARG A 57 -2.53 2.28 9.81
C ARG A 57 -1.50 3.36 10.07
N GLU A 58 -1.60 4.51 9.41
CA GLU A 58 -0.61 5.55 9.46
C GLU A 58 -0.45 6.11 10.89
N ARG A 59 -1.58 6.28 11.59
CA ARG A 59 -1.58 6.74 12.99
C ARG A 59 -0.86 5.76 13.92
N ASP A 60 -1.14 4.46 13.81
CA ASP A 60 -0.49 3.44 14.65
C ASP A 60 1.01 3.35 14.36
N ILE A 61 1.40 3.49 13.09
CA ILE A 61 2.79 3.48 12.67
C ILE A 61 3.53 4.72 13.19
N GLN A 62 2.89 5.89 13.19
CA GLN A 62 3.44 7.11 13.78
C GLN A 62 3.63 6.96 15.29
N LEU A 63 2.64 6.41 16.00
CA LEU A 63 2.70 6.15 17.43
C LEU A 63 3.78 5.12 17.81
N LEU A 64 4.03 4.12 16.96
CA LEU A 64 5.14 3.18 17.13
C LEU A 64 6.50 3.87 17.09
N GLY A 65 6.62 4.96 16.34
CA GLY A 65 7.86 5.72 16.21
C GLY A 65 8.99 4.93 15.53
N THR A 66 10.23 5.27 15.90
CA THR A 66 11.43 4.64 15.35
C THR A 66 11.63 3.25 15.95
N CYS A 67 11.66 2.22 15.08
CA CYS A 67 11.86 0.84 15.50
C CYS A 67 12.80 0.10 14.55
N LYS A 68 13.51 -0.91 15.09
CA LYS A 68 14.36 -1.78 14.28
C LYS A 68 13.49 -2.68 13.39
N THR A 69 13.98 -2.96 12.18
CA THR A 69 13.36 -3.97 11.32
C THR A 69 13.55 -5.36 11.95
N PRO A 70 12.46 -6.12 12.20
CA PRO A 70 12.55 -7.48 12.72
C PRO A 70 13.45 -8.36 11.87
N LYS A 71 14.27 -9.23 12.50
CA LYS A 71 15.26 -10.06 11.80
C LYS A 71 14.64 -10.87 10.64
N ARG A 72 13.45 -11.43 10.87
CA ARG A 72 12.71 -12.24 9.89
C ARG A 72 12.23 -11.47 8.67
N LEU A 73 12.18 -10.14 8.74
CA LEU A 73 11.72 -9.29 7.65
C LEU A 73 12.85 -8.68 6.83
N LYS A 74 14.12 -8.88 7.21
CA LYS A 74 15.26 -8.28 6.49
C LYS A 74 15.26 -8.62 5.00
N ASP A 75 15.11 -9.89 4.66
CA ASP A 75 15.12 -10.35 3.27
C ASP A 75 13.84 -9.93 2.53
N VAL A 76 12.72 -9.82 3.27
CA VAL A 76 11.42 -9.41 2.72
C VAL A 76 11.43 -7.92 2.35
N VAL A 77 12.11 -7.06 3.11
CA VAL A 77 12.19 -5.62 2.82
C VAL A 77 12.77 -5.36 1.42
N VAL A 78 13.74 -6.16 0.98
CA VAL A 78 14.31 -6.07 -0.38
C VAL A 78 13.25 -6.37 -1.46
N LEU A 79 12.33 -7.31 -1.19
CA LEU A 79 11.22 -7.61 -2.10
C LEU A 79 10.17 -6.50 -2.10
N LEU A 80 9.92 -5.88 -0.93
CA LEU A 80 9.00 -4.75 -0.82
C LEU A 80 9.49 -3.52 -1.56
N GLU A 81 10.80 -3.26 -1.54
CA GLU A 81 11.43 -2.21 -2.34
C GLU A 81 11.16 -2.42 -3.84
N LYS A 82 11.42 -3.63 -4.35
CA LYS A 82 11.09 -4.01 -5.73
C LYS A 82 9.60 -3.88 -6.04
N MET A 83 8.73 -4.22 -5.08
CA MET A 83 7.29 -4.09 -5.24
C MET A 83 6.87 -2.63 -5.38
N ILE A 84 7.40 -1.73 -4.54
CA ILE A 84 7.15 -0.28 -4.64
C ILE A 84 7.62 0.24 -6.00
N TRP A 85 8.82 -0.14 -6.43
CA TRP A 85 9.36 0.26 -7.72
C TRP A 85 8.46 -0.19 -8.89
N ARG A 86 8.06 -1.48 -8.90
CA ARG A 86 7.15 -2.03 -9.92
C ARG A 86 5.78 -1.35 -9.88
N HIS A 87 5.27 -1.06 -8.68
CA HIS A 87 4.00 -0.36 -8.50
C HIS A 87 4.06 1.04 -9.12
N GLY A 88 5.12 1.81 -8.87
CA GLY A 88 5.31 3.14 -9.44
C GLY A 88 5.45 3.14 -10.97
N LYS A 89 6.01 2.07 -11.55
CA LYS A 89 6.15 1.89 -13.01
C LYS A 89 4.95 1.20 -13.67
N CYS A 90 3.93 0.81 -12.89
CA CYS A 90 2.77 0.10 -13.42
C CYS A 90 1.84 1.06 -14.19
N HIS A 91 1.63 0.78 -15.48
CA HIS A 91 0.73 1.54 -16.33
C HIS A 91 -0.72 1.09 -16.10
N TYR A 92 -1.27 1.37 -14.92
CA TYR A 92 -2.59 0.90 -14.51
C TYR A 92 -3.71 1.26 -15.49
N LYS A 93 -3.66 2.44 -16.12
CA LYS A 93 -4.61 2.83 -17.17
C LYS A 93 -4.54 1.90 -18.36
N LEU A 94 -3.35 1.70 -18.92
CA LEU A 94 -3.16 0.80 -20.06
C LEU A 94 -3.54 -0.65 -19.73
N LEU A 95 -3.18 -1.11 -18.53
CA LEU A 95 -3.56 -2.44 -18.04
C LEU A 95 -5.08 -2.59 -17.98
N ARG A 96 -5.77 -1.61 -17.39
CA ARG A 96 -7.24 -1.57 -17.33
C ARG A 96 -7.86 -1.54 -18.72
N ASP A 97 -7.38 -0.66 -19.60
CA ASP A 97 -7.95 -0.48 -20.94
C ASP A 97 -7.74 -1.75 -21.80
N LYS A 98 -6.68 -2.53 -21.54
CA LYS A 98 -6.44 -3.83 -22.17
C LYS A 98 -7.36 -4.94 -21.64
N THR A 99 -7.62 -5.00 -20.35
CA THR A 99 -8.38 -6.11 -19.72
C THR A 99 -9.88 -5.86 -19.66
N CYS A 100 -10.28 -4.59 -19.49
CA CYS A 100 -11.65 -4.12 -19.44
C CYS A 100 -11.74 -2.79 -20.20
N PRO A 101 -11.68 -2.82 -21.54
CA PRO A 101 -11.92 -1.63 -22.34
C PRO A 101 -13.34 -1.16 -22.05
N SER A 102 -13.49 -0.06 -21.31
CA SER A 102 -14.79 0.50 -20.99
C SER A 102 -15.48 0.98 -22.27
N LYS A 103 -16.22 0.10 -22.94
CA LYS A 103 -17.21 0.47 -23.94
C LYS A 103 -18.50 0.89 -23.24
N VAL A 104 -18.39 1.81 -22.26
CA VAL A 104 -19.58 2.52 -21.80
C VAL A 104 -19.87 3.55 -22.89
N SER A 105 -20.51 3.09 -23.96
CA SER A 105 -21.24 3.99 -24.85
C SER A 105 -22.33 4.59 -23.99
N SER A 106 -22.18 5.88 -23.67
CA SER A 106 -23.31 6.61 -23.12
C SER A 106 -24.43 6.54 -24.16
N LEU A 107 -25.69 6.41 -23.75
CA LEU A 107 -26.84 6.35 -24.68
C LEU A 107 -26.90 7.57 -25.63
N ASN A 108 -26.09 8.60 -25.38
CA ASN A 108 -25.93 9.78 -26.23
C ASN A 108 -25.06 9.54 -27.48
N ASP A 109 -24.23 8.49 -27.52
CA ASP A 109 -23.33 8.19 -28.65
C ASP A 109 -24.03 7.39 -29.78
N LEU A 110 -25.33 7.07 -29.63
CA LEU A 110 -26.15 6.30 -30.59
C LEU A 110 -27.21 7.15 -31.30
N MET A 111 -27.24 8.48 -31.08
CA MET A 111 -28.15 9.41 -31.75
C MET A 111 -27.48 10.31 -32.82
N HIS A 112 -26.26 9.98 -33.25
CA HIS A 112 -25.61 10.60 -34.41
C HIS A 112 -25.12 9.56 -35.40
#